data_AF-A0A9E5BM88-F1
#
_entry.id   AF-A0A9E5BM88-F1
#
_cell.length_a   1.000
_cell.length_b   1.000
_cell.length_c   1.000
_cell.angle_alpha   90.00
_cell.angle_beta   90.00
_cell.angle_gamma   90.00
#
_symmetry.space_group_name_H-M   'P 1'
#
loop_
_entity.id
_entity.type
_entity.pdbx_description
1 polymer ?
#
loop_
_entity_poly.entity_id
_entity_poly.type
_entity_poly.pdbx_seq_one_letter_code
_entity_poly.pdbx_strand_id
1 'polypeptide(L)'
;MSDSHQDSNPAQQRPVFRNIGIAQLAQYRLPWPGKVSILHRISGAALFLFLPFILFLFDKSLASELSFAYFSNLLGNPFVKLICL
;
A
#
# COMPACT_ATOMS: atom_id res chain seq x y z
N MET A 1 -43.03 -13.44 37.93
CA MET A 1 -42.60 -13.89 36.60
C MET A 1 -42.13 -12.63 35.89
N SER A 2 -40.86 -12.58 35.52
CA SER A 2 -40.10 -11.36 35.30
C SER A 2 -40.23 -10.86 33.86
N ASP A 3 -40.93 -9.75 33.65
CA ASP A 3 -40.92 -9.07 32.35
C ASP A 3 -39.73 -8.11 32.31
N SER A 4 -38.57 -8.66 31.96
CA SER A 4 -37.39 -7.90 31.58
C SER A 4 -37.62 -7.26 30.21
N HIS A 5 -38.29 -6.11 30.19
CA HIS A 5 -38.21 -5.19 29.06
C HIS A 5 -36.79 -4.65 28.99
N GLN A 6 -35.97 -5.32 28.19
CA GLN A 6 -34.64 -4.85 27.79
C GLN A 6 -34.83 -3.59 26.96
N ASP A 7 -34.71 -2.43 27.61
CA ASP A 7 -34.59 -1.13 26.95
C ASP A 7 -33.26 -1.08 26.18
N SER A 8 -33.27 -1.65 24.99
CA SER A 8 -32.29 -1.36 23.95
C SER A 8 -32.58 0.04 23.42
N ASN A 9 -32.40 1.07 24.25
CA ASN A 9 -32.43 2.45 23.79
C ASN A 9 -31.22 2.64 22.85
N PRO A 10 -31.40 2.64 21.52
CA PRO A 10 -30.30 2.87 20.61
C PRO A 10 -30.11 4.39 20.62
N ALA A 11 -29.45 4.89 21.67
CA ALA A 11 -29.15 6.30 21.84
C ALA A 11 -28.50 6.81 20.56
N GLN A 12 -29.34 7.48 19.77
CA GLN A 12 -29.14 8.12 18.47
C GLN A 12 -27.72 7.97 17.91
N GLN A 13 -27.57 7.14 16.88
CA GLN A 13 -26.34 7.08 16.10
C GLN A 13 -25.99 8.50 15.62
N ARG A 14 -24.86 9.02 16.09
CA ARG A 14 -24.37 10.35 15.69
C ARG A 14 -24.31 10.41 14.16
N PRO A 15 -24.79 11.48 13.52
CA PRO A 15 -24.77 11.59 12.06
C PRO A 15 -23.34 11.41 11.55
N VAL A 16 -23.14 10.36 10.75
CA VAL A 16 -21.85 10.05 10.13
C VAL A 16 -21.85 10.67 8.74
N PHE A 17 -21.09 11.75 8.57
CA PHE A 17 -20.93 12.40 7.26
C PHE A 17 -20.00 11.56 6.38
N ARG A 18 -20.57 10.80 5.43
CA ARG A 18 -19.84 9.92 4.50
C ARG A 18 -19.63 10.54 3.11
N ASN A 19 -20.07 11.78 2.90
CA ASN A 19 -20.10 12.46 1.59
C ASN A 19 -18.81 13.19 1.19
N ILE A 20 -17.67 12.87 1.80
CA ILE A 20 -16.38 13.40 1.36
C ILE A 20 -15.89 12.64 0.13
N GLY A 21 -15.83 13.33 -1.01
CA GLY A 21 -15.31 12.76 -2.25
C GLY A 21 -13.79 12.53 -2.19
N ILE A 22 -13.27 11.53 -2.91
CA ILE A 22 -11.83 11.22 -2.96
C ILE A 22 -11.01 12.45 -3.39
N ALA A 23 -11.55 13.29 -4.29
CA ALA A 23 -10.95 14.54 -4.72
C ALA A 23 -10.83 15.58 -3.58
N GLN A 24 -11.78 15.62 -2.64
CA GLN A 24 -11.72 16.51 -1.48
C GLN A 24 -10.68 16.06 -0.46
N LEU A 25 -10.38 14.76 -0.38
CA LEU A 25 -9.31 14.22 0.46
C LEU A 25 -7.92 14.75 0.06
N ALA A 26 -7.71 15.00 -1.24
CA ALA A 26 -6.47 15.58 -1.75
C ALA A 26 -6.34 17.08 -1.45
N GLN A 27 -7.45 17.82 -1.43
CA GLN A 27 -7.49 19.24 -1.01
C GLN A 27 -7.44 19.41 0.51
N TYR A 28 -7.79 18.39 1.28
CA TYR A 28 -7.71 18.40 2.73
C TYR A 28 -6.25 18.40 3.21
N ARG A 29 -5.90 19.28 4.16
CA ARG A 29 -4.54 19.31 4.73
C ARG A 29 -4.34 18.13 5.68
N LEU A 30 -4.03 16.97 5.10
CA LEU A 30 -3.67 15.78 5.84
C LEU A 30 -2.35 16.03 6.61
N PRO A 31 -2.30 15.70 7.91
CA PRO A 31 -1.06 15.75 8.68
C PRO A 31 -0.02 14.81 8.06
N TRP A 32 1.27 15.13 8.20
CA TRP A 32 2.38 14.33 7.68
C TRP A 32 2.24 12.81 7.88
N PRO A 33 1.93 12.30 9.10
CA PRO A 33 1.72 10.86 9.30
C PRO A 33 0.54 10.29 8.51
N GLY A 34 -0.50 11.08 8.22
CA GLY A 34 -1.64 10.65 7.41
C GLY A 34 -1.23 10.36 5.96
N LYS A 35 -0.39 11.22 5.37
CA LYS A 35 0.14 11.01 4.01
C LYS A 35 1.01 9.75 3.91
N VAL A 36 1.92 9.58 4.88
CA VAL A 36 2.80 8.41 4.94
C VAL A 36 2.00 7.11 5.10
N SER A 37 0.93 7.12 5.91
CA SER A 37 0.09 5.93 6.10
C SER A 37 -0.61 5.49 4.80
N ILE A 38 -1.04 6.45 3.97
CA ILE A 38 -1.66 6.17 2.67
C ILE A 38 -0.62 5.63 1.69
N LEU A 39 0.55 6.28 1.59
CA LEU A 39 1.65 5.82 0.74
C LEU A 39 2.12 4.42 1.13
N HIS A 40 2.22 4.11 2.42
CA HIS A 40 2.61 2.79 2.90
C HIS A 40 1.60 1.71 2.48
N ARG A 41 0.29 1.99 2.55
CA ARG A 41 -0.75 1.07 2.07
C ARG A 41 -0.66 0.82 0.56
N ILE A 42 -0.42 1.88 -0.21
CA ILE A 42 -0.23 1.78 -1.66
C ILE A 42 1.02 0.95 -1.97
N SER A 43 2.12 1.17 -1.24
CA SER A 43 3.35 0.37 -1.37
C SER A 43 3.10 -1.11 -1.09
N GLY A 44 2.33 -1.43 -0.04
CA GLY A 44 1.97 -2.81 0.28
C GLY A 44 1.09 -3.46 -0.80
N ALA A 45 0.10 -2.73 -1.31
CA ALA A 45 -0.76 -3.21 -2.40
C ALA A 45 0.01 -3.43 -3.70
N ALA A 46 0.92 -2.52 -4.04
CA ALA A 46 1.81 -2.66 -5.18
C ALA A 46 2.69 -3.90 -5.02
N LEU A 47 3.33 -4.08 -3.86
CA LEU A 47 4.15 -5.26 -3.59
C LEU A 47 3.33 -6.55 -3.74
N PHE A 48 2.13 -6.62 -3.18
CA PHE A 48 1.26 -7.80 -3.32
C PHE A 48 0.94 -8.14 -4.77
N LEU A 49 0.63 -7.13 -5.60
CA LEU A 49 0.35 -7.31 -7.02
C LEU A 49 1.59 -7.71 -7.83
N PHE A 50 2.74 -7.10 -7.51
CA PHE A 50 4.00 -7.35 -8.19
C PHE A 50 4.73 -8.60 -7.68
N LEU A 51 4.37 -9.16 -6.53
CA LEU A 51 5.02 -10.35 -5.95
C LEU A 51 5.10 -11.55 -6.91
N PRO A 52 4.01 -12.00 -7.56
CA PRO A 52 4.09 -13.10 -8.54
C PRO A 52 4.92 -12.72 -9.78
N PHE A 53 4.88 -11.45 -10.20
CA PHE A 53 5.63 -10.96 -11.35
C PHE A 53 7.14 -10.92 -11.06
N ILE A 54 7.53 -10.44 -9.88
CA ILE A 54 8.92 -10.38 -9.43
C ILE A 54 9.46 -11.79 -9.21
N LEU A 55 8.70 -12.71 -8.63
CA LEU A 55 9.13 -14.11 -8.48
C LEU A 55 9.33 -14.81 -9.83
N PHE A 56 8.47 -14.54 -10.82
CA PHE A 56 8.65 -15.07 -12.17
C PHE A 56 9.91 -14.51 -12.86
N LEU A 57 10.15 -13.21 -12.74
CA LEU A 57 11.38 -12.60 -13.25
C LEU A 57 12.62 -13.10 -12.52
N PHE A 58 12.52 -13.34 -11.21
CA PHE A 58 13.59 -13.88 -10.39
C PHE A 58 13.95 -15.32 -10.79
N ASP A 59 12.95 -16.17 -11.01
CA ASP A 59 13.14 -17.53 -11.53
C ASP A 59 13.86 -17.51 -12.89
N LYS A 60 13.45 -16.62 -13.80
CA LYS A 60 14.12 -16.43 -15.09
C LYS A 60 15.54 -15.85 -14.98
N SER A 61 15.80 -15.00 -13.99
CA SER A 61 17.13 -14.45 -13.71
C SER A 61 18.10 -15.55 -13.28
N LEU A 62 17.64 -16.50 -12.47
CA LEU A 62 18.43 -17.67 -12.06
C LEU A 62 18.58 -18.70 -13.18
N ALA A 63 17.57 -18.83 -14.04
CA ALA A 63 17.57 -19.79 -15.16
C ALA A 63 18.39 -19.32 -16.38
N SER A 64 18.80 -18.05 -16.47
CA SER A 64 19.54 -17.53 -17.63
C SER A 64 20.69 -16.60 -17.23
N GLU A 65 21.91 -17.09 -17.44
CA GLU A 65 23.18 -16.38 -17.20
C GLU A 65 23.25 -15.01 -17.91
N LEU A 66 22.57 -14.87 -19.05
CA LEU A 66 22.59 -13.67 -19.88
C LEU A 66 21.80 -12.51 -19.23
N SER A 67 20.72 -12.82 -18.51
CA SER A 67 19.93 -11.81 -17.78
C SER A 67 20.65 -11.37 -16.51
N PHE A 68 21.25 -12.31 -15.78
CA PHE A 68 22.07 -12.02 -14.60
C PHE A 68 23.29 -11.14 -14.96
N ALA A 69 24.00 -11.46 -16.05
CA ALA A 69 25.15 -10.68 -16.51
C ALA A 69 24.78 -9.23 -16.89
N TYR A 70 23.58 -9.03 -17.47
CA TYR A 70 23.08 -7.70 -17.82
C TYR A 70 22.72 -6.88 -16.57
N PHE A 71 22.00 -7.46 -15.61
CA PHE A 71 21.65 -6.79 -14.35
C PHE A 71 22.88 -6.52 -13.48
N SER A 72 23.85 -7.43 -13.44
CA SER A 72 25.10 -7.26 -12.70
C SER A 72 25.97 -6.14 -13.29
N ASN A 73 26.04 -6.03 -14.63
CA ASN A 73 26.69 -4.89 -15.29
C ASN A 73 25.97 -3.56 -15.00
N LEU A 74 24.64 -3.56 -15.00
CA LEU A 74 23.85 -2.36 -14.76
C LEU A 74 23.96 -1.86 -13.31
N LEU A 75 23.91 -2.76 -12.33
CA LEU A 75 24.08 -2.47 -10.90
C LEU A 75 25.53 -2.20 -10.48
N GLY A 76 26.50 -2.67 -11.28
CA GLY A 76 27.91 -2.35 -11.13
C GLY A 76 28.23 -0.89 -11.46
N ASN A 77 27.36 -0.19 -12.18
CA ASN A 77 27.58 1.21 -12.54
C ASN A 77 27.35 2.12 -11.33
N PRO A 78 28.34 2.94 -10.92
CA PRO A 78 28.26 3.75 -9.70
C PRO A 78 27.08 4.72 -9.69
N PHE A 79 26.64 5.20 -10.86
CA PHE A 79 25.47 6.08 -10.98
C PHE A 79 24.16 5.36 -10.65
N VAL A 80 24.01 4.12 -11.12
CA VAL A 80 22.80 3.31 -10.85
C VAL A 80 22.77 2.91 -9.38
N LYS A 81 23.93 2.58 -8.81
CA LYS A 81 24.07 2.25 -7.40
C LYS A 81 23.67 3.40 -6.47
N LEU A 82 23.91 4.65 -6.87
CA LEU A 82 23.53 5.86 -6.12
C LEU A 82 22.02 6.15 -6.15
N ILE A 83 21.32 5.69 -7.19
CA ILE A 83 19.87 5.82 -7.32
C ILE A 83 19.14 4.71 -6.54
N CYS A 84 19.76 3.54 -6.43
CA CYS A 84 19.19 2.37 -5.74
C CYS A 84 19.52 2.30 -4.23
N LEU A 85 20.42 3.14 -3.72
CA LEU A 85 20.78 3.23 -2.30
C LEU A 85 19.87 4.25 -1.58
#